data_AF-A0A1G4P9K2-F1
#
_entry.id   AF-A0A1G4P9K2-F1
#
_cell.length_a   1.000
_cell.length_b   1.000
_cell.length_c   1.000
_cell.angle_alpha   90.00
_cell.angle_beta   90.00
_cell.angle_gamma   90.00
#
_symmetry.space_group_name_H-M   'P 1'
#
loop_
_entity.id
_entity.type
_entity.pdbx_description
1 polymer ?
#
loop_
_entity_poly.entity_id
_entity_poly.type
_entity_poly.pdbx_seq_one_letter_code
_entity_poly.pdbx_strand_id
1 'polypeptide(L)'
;MMLMIFGVIMILGNFLFGSFLQKNVLRTTVLFPVAYAAAYLLIYFAGGYFLPMIVMILLWGIVHSGGLVVSQSWLMTEAQTAPEFGNSLFVSFTNLGITIGASVGGWFIGQWGIHQLIWSGVGFALLAFLLIAVKIKWYSASQ
;
A
#
# COMPACT_ATOMS: atom_id res chain seq x y z
N MET A 1 17.67 10.05 -11.28
CA MET A 1 16.64 11.10 -11.37
C MET A 1 15.24 10.58 -11.03
N MET A 2 14.78 9.47 -11.62
CA MET A 2 13.43 8.94 -11.36
C MET A 2 13.13 8.66 -9.87
N LEU A 3 14.09 8.09 -9.12
CA LEU A 3 13.95 7.84 -7.68
C LEU A 3 13.87 9.12 -6.83
N MET A 4 14.54 10.19 -7.26
CA MET A 4 14.46 11.50 -6.59
C MET A 4 13.08 12.12 -6.80
N ILE A 5 12.56 12.07 -8.03
CA ILE A 5 11.19 12.52 -8.34
C ILE A 5 10.19 11.69 -7.56
N PHE A 6 10.38 10.36 -7.50
CA PHE A 6 9.57 9.46 -6.70
C PHE A 6 9.53 9.87 -5.22
N GLY A 7 10.68 10.21 -4.64
CA GLY A 7 10.78 10.75 -3.28
C GLY A 7 9.96 12.03 -3.07
N VAL A 8 10.08 13.01 -3.97
CA VAL A 8 9.31 14.27 -3.90
C VAL A 8 7.81 14.02 -4.00
N ILE A 9 7.41 13.13 -4.92
CA ILE A 9 6.00 12.77 -5.12
C ILE A 9 5.42 12.05 -3.90
N MET A 10 6.20 11.20 -3.22
CA MET A 10 5.75 10.56 -1.98
C MET A 10 5.49 11.59 -0.87
N ILE A 11 6.28 12.66 -0.79
CA ILE A 11 6.02 13.76 0.17
C ILE A 11 4.65 14.38 -0.10
N LEU A 12 4.35 14.72 -1.36
CA LEU A 12 3.04 15.25 -1.76
C LEU A 12 1.90 14.27 -1.48
N GLY A 13 2.12 12.98 -1.77
CA GLY A 13 1.17 11.92 -1.47
C GLY A 13 0.86 11.79 0.01
N ASN A 14 1.85 11.97 0.91
CA ASN A 14 1.63 11.93 2.35
C ASN A 14 0.69 13.04 2.81
N PHE A 15 0.85 14.27 2.30
CA PHE A 15 -0.09 15.35 2.60
C PHE A 15 -1.51 15.04 2.09
N LEU A 16 -1.62 14.48 0.88
CA LEU A 16 -2.91 14.10 0.29
C LEU A 16 -3.61 13.02 1.13
N PHE A 17 -2.92 11.93 1.46
CA PHE A 17 -3.46 10.85 2.29
C PHE A 17 -3.76 11.33 3.71
N GLY A 18 -2.95 12.22 4.27
CA GLY A 18 -3.25 12.89 5.55
C GLY A 18 -4.59 13.61 5.51
N SER A 19 -4.88 14.37 4.44
CA SER A 19 -6.17 15.05 4.26
C SER A 19 -7.34 14.05 4.11
N PHE A 20 -7.14 12.95 3.38
CA PHE A 20 -8.17 11.92 3.23
C PHE A 20 -8.49 11.20 4.54
N LEU A 21 -7.45 10.88 5.33
CA LEU A 21 -7.59 10.25 6.64
C LEU A 21 -8.31 11.17 7.65
N GLN A 22 -8.03 12.47 7.63
CA GLN A 22 -8.77 13.44 8.47
C GLN A 22 -10.26 13.47 8.15
N LYS A 23 -10.66 13.26 6.89
CA LYS A 23 -12.08 13.22 6.49
C LYS A 23 -12.74 11.91 6.89
N ASN A 24 -12.12 10.78 6.58
CA ASN A 24 -12.65 9.46 6.92
C ASN A 24 -11.56 8.37 6.87
N VAL A 25 -11.11 7.94 8.04
CA VAL A 25 -10.08 6.89 8.18
C VAL A 25 -10.54 5.59 7.53
N LEU A 26 -11.75 5.11 7.86
CA LEU A 26 -12.24 3.80 7.41
C LEU A 26 -12.40 3.74 5.88
N ARG A 27 -12.98 4.78 5.27
CA ARG A 27 -13.14 4.87 3.81
C ARG A 27 -11.78 4.88 3.11
N THR A 28 -10.81 5.63 3.64
CA THR A 28 -9.46 5.72 3.06
C THR A 28 -8.75 4.37 3.15
N THR A 29 -8.85 3.68 4.29
CA THR A 29 -8.26 2.35 4.48
C THR A 29 -8.83 1.30 3.54
N VAL A 30 -10.14 1.29 3.31
CA VAL A 30 -10.79 0.33 2.40
C VAL A 30 -10.46 0.62 0.93
N LEU A 31 -10.41 1.90 0.54
CA LEU A 31 -10.12 2.28 -0.85
C LEU A 31 -8.63 2.15 -1.20
N PHE A 32 -7.74 2.21 -0.21
CA PHE A 32 -6.31 2.16 -0.43
C PHE A 32 -5.84 0.91 -1.20
N PRO A 33 -6.15 -0.34 -0.79
CA PRO A 33 -5.78 -1.53 -1.54
C PRO A 33 -6.36 -1.55 -2.97
N VAL A 34 -7.57 -1.01 -3.15
CA VAL A 34 -8.23 -0.93 -4.46
C VAL A 34 -7.48 0.03 -5.39
N ALA A 35 -7.09 1.20 -4.88
CA ALA A 35 -6.28 2.16 -5.63
C ALA A 35 -4.91 1.57 -6.00
N TYR A 36 -4.30 0.79 -5.09
CA TYR A 36 -3.02 0.14 -5.33
C TYR A 36 -3.12 -0.97 -6.39
N ALA A 37 -4.16 -1.80 -6.33
CA ALA A 37 -4.44 -2.81 -7.35
C ALA A 37 -4.71 -2.18 -8.73
N ALA A 38 -5.46 -1.07 -8.78
CA ALA A 38 -5.69 -0.33 -10.02
C ALA A 38 -4.39 0.23 -10.61
N ALA A 39 -3.52 0.81 -9.78
CA ALA A 39 -2.20 1.29 -10.20
C ALA A 39 -1.35 0.14 -10.79
N TYR A 40 -1.38 -1.03 -10.17
CA TYR A 40 -0.70 -2.22 -10.67
C TYR A 40 -1.22 -2.69 -12.03
N LEU A 41 -2.54 -2.80 -12.20
CA LEU A 41 -3.12 -3.19 -13.49
C LEU A 41 -2.78 -2.18 -14.59
N LEU A 42 -2.81 -0.88 -14.29
CA LEU A 42 -2.38 0.16 -15.22
C LEU A 42 -0.93 -0.03 -15.66
N ILE A 43 -0.01 -0.26 -14.71
CA ILE A 43 1.40 -0.55 -15.00
C ILE A 43 1.55 -1.81 -15.86
N TYR A 44 0.74 -2.84 -15.63
CA TYR A 44 0.80 -4.07 -16.41
C TYR A 44 0.50 -3.82 -17.89
N PHE A 45 -0.57 -3.08 -18.19
CA PHE A 45 -1.00 -2.86 -19.57
C PHE A 45 -0.18 -1.79 -20.31
N ALA A 46 0.27 -0.73 -19.64
CA ALA A 46 0.95 0.38 -20.31
C ALA A 46 2.45 0.52 -19.99
N GLY A 47 3.00 -0.30 -19.09
CA GLY A 47 4.40 -0.25 -18.66
C GLY A 47 5.42 -0.57 -19.77
N GLY A 48 4.96 -1.09 -20.92
CA GLY A 48 5.80 -1.29 -22.11
C GLY A 48 6.19 0.01 -22.82
N TYR A 49 5.52 1.13 -22.53
CA TYR A 49 5.77 2.42 -23.18
C TYR A 49 6.44 3.40 -22.21
N PHE A 50 7.49 4.08 -22.67
CA PHE A 50 8.29 4.98 -21.83
C PHE A 50 7.48 6.14 -21.21
N LEU A 51 6.66 6.83 -22.02
CA LEU A 51 5.91 8.01 -21.57
C LEU A 51 4.79 7.66 -20.57
N PRO A 52 3.92 6.66 -20.84
CA PRO A 52 2.96 6.17 -19.86
C PRO A 52 3.60 5.69 -18.56
N MET A 53 4.77 5.03 -18.63
CA MET A 53 5.46 4.54 -17.45
C MET A 53 5.91 5.68 -16.51
N ILE A 54 6.34 6.82 -17.05
CA ILE A 54 6.68 8.00 -16.22
C ILE A 54 5.46 8.44 -15.41
N VAL A 55 4.31 8.62 -16.07
CA VAL A 55 3.07 9.03 -15.40
C VAL A 55 2.67 8.01 -14.33
N MET A 56 2.81 6.72 -14.64
CA MET A 56 2.47 5.64 -13.71
C MET A 56 3.38 5.59 -12.50
N ILE A 57 4.67 5.89 -12.62
CA ILE A 57 5.58 5.98 -11.46
C ILE A 57 5.16 7.12 -10.53
N LEU A 58 4.69 8.24 -11.09
CA LEU A 58 4.19 9.36 -10.27
C LEU A 58 2.90 8.96 -9.54
N LEU A 59 1.93 8.38 -10.26
CA LEU A 59 0.68 7.91 -9.66
C LEU A 59 0.94 6.84 -8.60
N TRP A 60 1.74 5.83 -8.94
CA TRP A 60 2.12 4.78 -8.02
C TRP A 60 2.86 5.33 -6.80
N GLY A 61 3.71 6.36 -6.95
CA GLY A 61 4.38 7.02 -5.81
C GLY A 61 3.43 7.72 -4.86
N ILE A 62 2.40 8.40 -5.38
CA ILE A 62 1.35 9.00 -4.54
C ILE A 62 0.61 7.91 -3.76
N VAL A 63 0.18 6.85 -4.44
CA VAL A 63 -0.54 5.76 -3.74
C VAL A 63 0.39 5.04 -2.77
N HIS A 64 1.63 4.75 -3.13
CA HIS A 64 2.59 4.06 -2.28
C HIS A 64 2.84 4.80 -0.96
N SER A 65 2.91 6.13 -0.99
CA SER A 65 3.13 6.93 0.22
C SER A 65 2.02 6.74 1.26
N GLY A 66 0.78 6.50 0.82
CA GLY A 66 -0.36 6.29 1.70
C GLY A 66 -0.25 5.03 2.56
N GLY A 67 0.53 4.02 2.16
CA GLY A 67 0.54 2.71 2.81
C GLY A 67 0.94 2.77 4.29
N LEU A 68 2.01 3.49 4.59
CA LEU A 68 2.47 3.68 5.97
C LEU A 68 1.52 4.59 6.75
N VAL A 69 1.10 5.71 6.14
CA VAL A 69 0.26 6.71 6.82
C VAL A 69 -1.09 6.13 7.20
N VAL A 70 -1.75 5.41 6.29
CA VAL A 70 -3.05 4.77 6.52
C VAL A 70 -2.95 3.69 7.58
N SER A 71 -1.97 2.78 7.45
CA SER A 71 -1.81 1.65 8.36
C SER A 71 -1.42 2.09 9.78
N GLN A 72 -0.50 3.05 9.89
CA GLN A 72 -0.09 3.61 11.17
C GLN A 72 -1.23 4.40 11.83
N SER A 73 -1.94 5.23 11.06
CA SER A 73 -3.08 6.00 11.60
C SER A 73 -4.17 5.09 12.14
N TRP A 74 -4.49 4.01 11.42
CA TRP A 74 -5.50 3.06 11.88
C TRP A 74 -5.06 2.29 13.12
N LEU A 75 -3.81 1.81 13.18
CA LEU A 75 -3.29 1.12 14.35
C LEU A 75 -3.30 2.02 15.60
N MET A 76 -2.95 3.29 15.46
CA MET A 76 -2.93 4.24 16.57
C MET A 76 -4.31 4.54 17.14
N THR A 77 -5.40 4.27 16.39
CA THR A 77 -6.75 4.33 16.95
C THR A 77 -7.05 3.21 17.95
N GLU A 78 -6.33 2.08 17.88
CA GLU A 78 -6.53 0.91 18.74
C GLU A 78 -5.47 0.80 19.84
N ALA A 79 -4.25 1.25 19.58
CA ALA A 79 -3.13 1.18 20.52
C ALA A 79 -3.08 2.39 21.49
N GLN A 80 -4.20 3.06 21.77
CA GLN A 80 -4.24 4.29 22.59
C GLN A 80 -3.66 4.10 24.00
N THR A 81 -3.78 2.89 24.55
CA THR A 81 -3.29 2.54 25.89
C THR A 81 -1.81 2.19 25.94
N ALA A 82 -1.19 1.84 24.80
CA ALA A 82 0.24 1.51 24.70
C ALA A 82 0.83 1.91 23.31
N PRO A 83 0.94 3.22 23.01
CA PRO A 83 1.29 3.69 21.66
C PRO A 83 2.68 3.26 21.20
N GLU A 84 3.66 3.22 22.12
CA GLU A 84 5.05 2.83 21.84
C GLU A 84 5.15 1.36 21.42
N PHE A 85 4.40 0.48 22.11
CA PHE A 85 4.31 -0.93 21.77
C PHE A 85 3.59 -1.15 20.43
N GLY A 86 2.49 -0.41 20.19
CA GLY A 86 1.81 -0.44 18.89
C GLY A 86 2.75 -0.05 17.74
N ASN A 87 3.53 1.02 17.91
CA ASN A 87 4.48 1.47 16.90
C ASN A 87 5.62 0.45 16.66
N SER A 88 6.16 -0.15 17.72
CA SER A 88 7.23 -1.16 17.57
C SER A 88 6.72 -2.41 16.83
N LEU A 89 5.48 -2.83 17.11
CA LEU A 89 4.82 -3.93 16.41
C LEU A 89 4.57 -3.58 14.94
N PHE A 90 4.10 -2.34 14.66
CA PHE A 90 3.91 -1.84 13.30
C PHE A 90 5.18 -1.90 12.46
N VAL A 91 6.30 -1.38 12.99
CA VAL A 91 7.59 -1.41 12.30
C VAL A 91 8.06 -2.84 12.07
N SER A 92 7.89 -3.73 13.06
CA SER A 92 8.25 -5.14 12.95
C SER A 92 7.49 -5.86 11.82
N PHE A 93 6.16 -5.69 11.76
CA PHE A 93 5.34 -6.26 10.69
C PHE A 93 5.59 -5.61 9.33
N THR A 94 5.95 -4.33 9.30
CA THR A 94 6.35 -3.65 8.06
C THR A 94 7.62 -4.30 7.49
N ASN A 95 8.63 -4.55 8.32
CA ASN A 95 9.86 -5.23 7.90
C ASN A 95 9.59 -6.69 7.47
N LEU A 96 8.71 -7.40 8.18
CA LEU A 96 8.28 -8.74 7.80
C LEU A 96 7.57 -8.73 6.43
N GLY A 97 6.68 -7.77 6.21
CA GLY A 97 6.00 -7.58 4.93
C GLY A 97 6.96 -7.27 3.79
N ILE A 98 7.96 -6.40 4.01
CA ILE A 98 9.03 -6.12 3.04
C ILE A 98 9.81 -7.39 2.72
N THR A 99 10.15 -8.19 3.74
CA THR A 99 10.89 -9.45 3.57
C THR A 99 10.10 -10.45 2.72
N ILE A 100 8.85 -10.73 3.11
CA ILE A 100 7.96 -11.64 2.39
C ILE A 100 7.72 -11.14 0.96
N GLY A 101 7.44 -9.84 0.79
CA GLY A 101 7.20 -9.23 -0.51
C GLY A 101 8.42 -9.31 -1.43
N ALA A 102 9.62 -9.04 -0.91
CA ALA A 102 10.85 -9.17 -1.67
C ALA A 102 11.15 -10.62 -2.05
N SER A 103 10.95 -11.58 -1.13
CA SER A 103 11.14 -13.02 -1.41
C SER A 103 10.16 -13.53 -2.47
N VAL A 104 8.87 -13.23 -2.32
CA VAL A 104 7.84 -13.64 -3.29
C VAL A 104 8.06 -12.94 -4.63
N GLY A 105 8.38 -11.65 -4.63
CA GLY A 105 8.69 -10.89 -5.84
C GLY A 105 9.91 -11.45 -6.58
N GLY A 106 10.98 -11.77 -5.85
CA GLY A 106 12.17 -12.42 -6.42
C GLY A 106 11.87 -13.78 -7.04
N TRP A 107 11.05 -14.61 -6.37
CA TRP A 107 10.60 -15.89 -6.91
C TRP A 107 9.75 -15.72 -8.19
N PHE A 108 8.80 -14.78 -8.21
CA PHE A 108 8.00 -14.44 -9.39
C PHE A 108 8.88 -14.01 -10.58
N ILE A 109 9.85 -13.12 -10.34
CA ILE A 109 10.79 -12.68 -11.38
C ILE A 109 11.60 -13.86 -11.92
N GLY A 110 12.08 -14.74 -11.04
CA GLY A 110 12.88 -15.91 -11.43
C GLY A 110 12.12 -16.94 -12.26
N GLN A 111 10.82 -17.14 -12.01
CA GLN A 111 10.01 -18.15 -12.71
C GLN A 111 9.31 -17.61 -13.97
N TRP A 112 8.78 -16.38 -13.92
CA TRP A 112 7.87 -15.86 -14.93
C TRP A 112 8.30 -14.51 -15.53
N GLY A 113 9.44 -13.98 -15.11
CA GLY A 113 10.00 -12.72 -15.59
C GLY A 113 9.38 -11.49 -14.93
N ILE A 114 10.02 -10.34 -15.14
CA ILE A 114 9.68 -9.09 -14.45
C ILE A 114 8.28 -8.55 -14.77
N HIS A 115 7.75 -8.86 -15.95
CA HIS A 115 6.42 -8.39 -16.36
C HIS A 115 5.31 -8.99 -15.49
N GLN A 116 5.45 -10.25 -15.04
CA GLN A 116 4.45 -10.93 -14.23
C GLN A 116 4.54 -10.60 -12.73
N LEU A 117 5.58 -9.87 -12.30
CA LEU A 117 5.76 -9.43 -10.91
C LEU A 117 4.52 -8.73 -10.36
N ILE A 118 3.84 -7.96 -11.20
CA ILE A 118 2.68 -7.15 -10.86
C ILE A 118 1.55 -8.00 -10.26
N TRP A 119 1.38 -9.25 -10.73
CA TRP A 119 0.35 -10.16 -10.20
C TRP A 119 0.59 -10.53 -8.75
N SER A 120 1.85 -10.61 -8.29
CA SER A 120 2.13 -10.82 -6.87
C SER A 120 1.68 -9.62 -6.03
N GLY A 121 1.91 -8.40 -6.51
CA GLY A 121 1.44 -7.17 -5.89
C GLY A 121 -0.09 -7.07 -5.85
N VAL A 122 -0.77 -7.43 -6.94
CA VAL A 122 -2.24 -7.52 -6.99
C VAL A 122 -2.75 -8.55 -5.99
N GLY A 123 -2.12 -9.72 -5.89
CA GLY A 123 -2.45 -10.75 -4.91
C GLY A 123 -2.35 -10.25 -3.47
N PHE A 124 -1.28 -9.55 -3.12
CA PHE A 124 -1.13 -8.95 -1.79
C PHE A 124 -2.14 -7.82 -1.54
N ALA A 125 -2.45 -7.00 -2.54
CA ALA A 125 -3.47 -5.96 -2.42
C ALA A 125 -4.87 -6.55 -2.18
N LEU A 126 -5.21 -7.64 -2.88
CA LEU A 126 -6.46 -8.38 -2.66
C LEU A 126 -6.50 -9.01 -1.26
N LEU A 127 -5.41 -9.62 -0.81
CA LEU A 127 -5.31 -10.18 0.53
C LEU A 127 -5.50 -9.10 1.60
N ALA A 128 -4.85 -7.93 1.44
CA ALA A 128 -5.01 -6.80 2.33
C ALA A 128 -6.46 -6.31 2.36
N PHE A 129 -7.11 -6.18 1.20
CA PHE A 129 -8.53 -5.80 1.11
C PHE A 129 -9.44 -6.77 1.87
N LEU A 130 -9.25 -8.08 1.67
CA LEU A 130 -10.03 -9.12 2.35
C LEU A 130 -9.85 -9.07 3.86
N LEU A 131 -8.61 -8.93 4.35
CA LEU A 131 -8.32 -8.82 5.78
C LEU A 131 -8.95 -7.56 6.40
N ILE A 132 -8.88 -6.43 5.71
CA ILE A 132 -9.54 -5.18 6.11
C ILE A 132 -11.06 -5.39 6.19
N ALA A 133 -11.67 -5.99 5.17
CA ALA A 133 -13.11 -6.25 5.14
C ALA A 133 -13.57 -7.20 6.25
N VAL A 134 -12.80 -8.26 6.53
CA VAL A 134 -13.07 -9.19 7.64
C VAL A 134 -12.99 -8.45 8.98
N LYS A 135 -11.95 -7.65 9.21
CA LYS A 135 -11.79 -6.86 10.44
C LYS A 135 -12.98 -5.91 10.66
N ILE A 136 -13.40 -5.19 9.62
CA ILE A 136 -14.55 -4.26 9.70
C ILE A 136 -15.84 -5.01 10.04
N LYS A 137 -16.10 -6.15 9.37
CA LYS A 137 -17.28 -6.97 9.67
C LYS A 137 -17.28 -7.49 11.10
N TRP A 138 -16.13 -7.96 11.59
CA TRP A 138 -16.03 -8.54 12.92
C TRP A 138 -16.27 -7.50 14.01
N TYR A 139 -15.69 -6.30 13.86
CA TYR A 139 -15.89 -5.18 14.80
C TYR A 139 -17.32 -4.63 14.79
N SER A 140 -17.96 -4.59 13.61
CA SER A 140 -19.36 -4.17 13.48
C SER A 140 -20.35 -5.20 14.05
N ALA A 141 -19.96 -6.47 14.18
CA ALA A 141 -20.80 -7.52 14.77
C ALA A 141 -20.63 -7.66 16.29
N SER A 142 -19.58 -7.04 16.86
CA SER A 142 -19.29 -7.03 18.30
C SER A 142 -19.78 -5.77 19.03
N GLN A 143 -20.44 -4.84 18.33
CA GLN A 143 -21.17 -3.70 18.90
C GLN A 143 -22.68 -3.97 18.84
#